data_AF-A0A8J4AZP8-F1
#
_entry.id   AF-A0A8J4AZP8-F1
#
_cell.length_a   1.000
_cell.length_b   1.000
_cell.length_c   1.000
_cell.angle_alpha   90.00
_cell.angle_beta   90.00
_cell.angle_gamma   90.00
#
_symmetry.space_group_name_H-M   'P 1'
#
loop_
_entity.id
_entity.type
_entity.pdbx_description
1 polymer ?
#
loop_
_entity_poly.entity_id
_entity_poly.type
_entity_poly.pdbx_seq_one_letter_code
_entity_poly.pdbx_strand_id
1 'polypeptide(L)'
;MSVARPRCAANGWVRHQPGGVFSSCIAPHIHVAPKRRNIHFQSGSSDPQIAQANASGSSGRDSDPPPWALMGRMVPADSIALTTDQKQVLITSAAARLSGLDTDAFDAQLQELLLLLPDMRSRLLSLKPSILVELCEDTRAVAYKLIQLREMFPDANVSIIIAKRPTLLTAAEWPGVEGAHRKLREMFPEGGLGQMVTQQPLLLVEEVDQLVEELGRCVSGWRWGVGRPSRSRGVLIVGSLGSKSHTQ
;
A
#
# COMPACT_ATOMS: atom_id res chain seq x y z
N MET A 1 -5.57 1.91 74.25
CA MET A 1 -4.91 0.79 73.53
C MET A 1 -5.96 0.18 72.63
N SER A 2 -5.92 0.48 71.33
CA SER A 2 -6.89 0.04 70.33
C SER A 2 -6.10 -0.60 69.20
N VAL A 3 -6.29 -1.90 68.99
CA VAL A 3 -5.50 -2.71 68.06
C VAL A 3 -6.19 -2.72 66.71
N ALA A 4 -5.59 -2.03 65.74
CA ALA A 4 -6.01 -2.04 64.34
C ALA A 4 -5.64 -3.38 63.67
N ARG A 5 -6.59 -3.99 62.95
CA ARG A 5 -6.35 -5.12 62.04
C ARG A 5 -6.25 -4.62 60.60
N PRO A 6 -5.28 -5.10 59.80
CA PRO A 6 -5.19 -4.77 58.38
C PRO A 6 -6.09 -5.69 57.53
N ARG A 7 -6.76 -5.09 56.54
CA ARG A 7 -7.49 -5.79 55.47
C ARG A 7 -6.57 -5.98 54.27
N CYS A 8 -6.20 -7.24 53.99
CA CYS A 8 -5.66 -7.66 52.70
C CYS A 8 -6.83 -7.94 51.74
N ALA A 9 -6.85 -7.31 50.57
CA ALA A 9 -7.70 -7.70 49.45
C ALA A 9 -6.79 -8.19 48.32
N ALA A 10 -6.69 -9.51 48.21
CA ALA A 10 -6.10 -10.23 47.10
C ALA A 10 -7.21 -10.51 46.08
N ASN A 11 -7.13 -9.91 44.89
CA ASN A 11 -7.93 -10.33 43.74
C ASN A 11 -7.05 -11.15 42.82
N GLY A 12 -7.07 -12.46 43.04
CA GLY A 12 -6.60 -13.45 42.08
C GLY A 12 -7.67 -13.74 41.04
N TRP A 13 -7.29 -13.67 39.77
CA TRP A 13 -7.95 -14.40 38.69
C TRP A 13 -6.88 -15.01 37.81
N VAL A 14 -6.40 -16.18 38.25
CA VAL A 14 -5.70 -17.15 37.41
C VAL A 14 -6.78 -18.02 36.79
N ARG A 15 -7.01 -17.90 35.47
CA ARG A 15 -7.68 -18.95 34.69
C ARG A 15 -6.62 -19.67 33.86
N HIS A 16 -6.18 -20.80 34.39
CA HIS A 16 -5.65 -21.90 33.59
C HIS A 16 -6.77 -22.44 32.68
N GLN A 17 -6.57 -22.47 31.36
CA GLN A 17 -7.26 -23.42 30.50
C GLN A 17 -6.32 -24.61 30.21
N PRO A 18 -6.71 -25.84 30.57
CA PRO A 18 -5.98 -27.03 30.16
C PRO A 18 -6.51 -27.57 28.82
N GLY A 19 -5.58 -27.80 27.90
CA GLY A 19 -5.57 -28.99 27.03
C GLY A 19 -6.80 -29.25 26.15
N GLY A 20 -7.01 -28.42 25.12
CA GLY A 20 -7.76 -28.83 23.94
C GLY A 20 -6.84 -29.63 23.02
N VAL A 21 -6.93 -30.96 23.08
CA VAL A 21 -6.27 -31.88 22.13
C VAL A 21 -6.97 -31.70 20.79
N PHE A 22 -6.43 -30.84 19.93
CA PHE A 22 -6.86 -30.78 18.53
C PHE A 22 -6.40 -32.07 17.85
N SER A 23 -7.33 -33.00 17.74
CA SER A 23 -7.22 -34.18 16.89
C SER A 23 -7.06 -33.71 15.44
N SER A 24 -5.81 -33.68 14.98
CA SER A 24 -5.47 -33.43 13.59
C SER A 24 -5.93 -34.63 12.76
N CYS A 25 -7.09 -34.50 12.13
CA CYS A 25 -7.48 -35.38 11.03
C CYS A 25 -6.52 -35.10 9.87
N ILE A 26 -5.42 -35.84 9.82
CA ILE A 26 -4.51 -35.94 8.68
C ILE A 26 -5.34 -36.48 7.52
N ALA A 27 -5.75 -35.58 6.61
CA ALA A 27 -6.33 -35.95 5.34
C ALA A 27 -5.25 -36.62 4.46
N PRO A 28 -5.58 -37.70 3.72
CA PRO A 28 -4.61 -38.40 2.89
C PRO A 28 -4.12 -37.51 1.75
N HIS A 29 -2.78 -37.48 1.62
CA HIS A 29 -2.04 -36.90 0.51
C HIS A 29 -2.55 -37.46 -0.83
N ILE A 30 -3.35 -36.68 -1.56
CA ILE A 30 -3.65 -36.97 -2.97
C ILE A 30 -2.47 -36.45 -3.79
N HIS A 31 -1.60 -37.37 -4.19
CA HIS A 31 -0.49 -37.11 -5.09
C HIS A 31 -1.04 -36.93 -6.51
N VAL A 32 -1.34 -35.68 -6.89
CA VAL A 32 -1.70 -35.33 -8.28
C VAL A 32 -0.40 -35.15 -9.06
N ALA A 33 -0.08 -36.14 -9.90
CA ALA A 33 1.07 -36.08 -10.80
C ALA A 33 0.92 -34.91 -11.79
N PRO A 34 1.93 -34.03 -11.94
CA PRO A 34 1.88 -32.95 -12.93
C PRO A 34 2.02 -33.53 -14.33
N LYS A 35 0.92 -33.53 -15.08
CA LYS A 35 0.87 -33.84 -16.51
C LYS A 35 1.65 -32.76 -17.27
N ARG A 36 2.94 -33.03 -17.53
CA ARG A 36 3.81 -32.22 -18.38
C ARG A 36 3.10 -31.90 -19.71
N ARG A 37 2.57 -30.68 -19.85
CA ARG A 37 2.16 -30.15 -21.15
C ARG A 37 3.41 -29.64 -21.84
N ASN A 38 3.74 -30.28 -22.95
CA ASN A 38 4.78 -29.87 -23.88
C ASN A 38 4.31 -28.60 -24.59
N ILE A 39 4.71 -27.43 -24.08
CA ILE A 39 4.39 -26.14 -24.70
C ILE A 39 5.40 -25.90 -25.81
N HIS A 40 4.96 -26.17 -27.05
CA HIS A 40 5.71 -25.87 -28.25
C HIS A 40 5.63 -24.35 -28.50
N PHE A 41 6.69 -23.63 -28.11
CA PHE A 41 6.80 -22.17 -28.27
C PHE A 41 7.20 -21.86 -29.72
N GLN A 42 6.22 -21.62 -30.59
CA GLN A 42 6.48 -21.09 -31.92
C GLN A 42 6.87 -19.61 -31.81
N SER A 43 8.16 -19.32 -31.92
CA SER A 43 8.69 -17.97 -32.06
C SER A 43 8.39 -17.45 -33.47
N GLY A 44 7.29 -16.73 -33.63
CA GLY A 44 7.01 -15.94 -34.83
C GLY A 44 7.76 -14.60 -34.76
N SER A 45 8.99 -14.58 -35.27
CA SER A 45 9.75 -13.33 -35.50
C SER A 45 9.13 -12.57 -36.67
N SER A 46 8.67 -11.33 -36.43
CA SER A 46 8.35 -10.36 -37.46
C SER A 46 9.20 -9.12 -37.19
N ASP A 47 10.40 -9.12 -37.78
CA ASP A 47 11.32 -7.99 -37.79
C ASP A 47 10.79 -6.83 -38.66
N PRO A 48 10.69 -5.60 -38.14
CA PRO A 48 10.69 -4.42 -38.99
C PRO A 48 12.14 -4.04 -39.35
N GLN A 49 12.44 -4.07 -40.65
CA GLN A 49 13.64 -3.49 -41.26
C GLN A 49 13.79 -2.02 -40.86
N ILE A 50 14.73 -1.71 -39.96
CA ILE A 50 15.29 -0.36 -39.82
C ILE A 50 16.56 -0.31 -40.68
N ALA A 51 16.45 0.40 -41.80
CA ALA A 51 17.56 0.76 -42.65
C ALA A 51 18.51 1.69 -41.88
N GLN A 52 19.67 1.18 -41.46
CA GLN A 52 20.79 2.01 -41.02
C GLN A 52 21.66 2.35 -42.22
N ALA A 53 21.72 3.64 -42.53
CA ALA A 53 22.59 4.20 -43.53
C ALA A 53 24.06 4.07 -43.08
N ASN A 54 24.85 3.45 -43.96
CA ASN A 54 26.29 3.33 -43.90
C ASN A 54 26.97 4.70 -43.86
N ALA A 55 27.70 5.00 -42.77
CA ALA A 55 28.77 5.99 -42.78
C ALA A 55 30.10 5.25 -42.98
N SER A 56 30.59 5.28 -44.21
CA SER A 56 31.91 4.80 -44.60
C SER A 56 32.96 5.87 -44.28
N GLY A 57 34.05 5.49 -43.61
CA GLY A 57 35.27 6.30 -43.58
C GLY A 57 36.17 6.05 -42.40
N SER A 58 37.14 5.13 -42.54
CA SER A 58 38.52 5.27 -42.05
C SER A 58 39.23 3.92 -42.14
N SER A 59 39.76 3.64 -43.33
CA SER A 59 40.80 2.65 -43.55
C SER A 59 42.08 3.04 -42.80
N GLY A 60 42.45 2.26 -41.78
CA GLY A 60 43.70 2.46 -41.07
C GLY A 60 43.92 1.54 -39.87
N ARG A 61 44.69 0.46 -40.11
CA ARG A 61 45.49 -0.34 -39.17
C ARG A 61 44.78 -1.49 -38.42
N ASP A 62 45.12 -2.70 -38.86
CA ASP A 62 45.02 -3.97 -38.13
C ASP A 62 45.88 -3.93 -36.86
N SER A 63 45.33 -3.38 -35.79
CA SER A 63 45.77 -3.68 -34.44
C SER A 63 44.65 -4.43 -33.77
N ASP A 64 44.83 -5.76 -33.63
CA ASP A 64 43.97 -6.58 -32.79
C ASP A 64 43.80 -5.88 -31.44
N PRO A 65 42.58 -5.50 -31.05
CA PRO A 65 42.37 -4.83 -29.78
C PRO A 65 42.83 -5.78 -28.68
N PRO A 66 43.65 -5.31 -27.72
CA PRO A 66 44.13 -6.16 -26.66
C PRO A 66 42.93 -6.76 -25.90
N PRO A 67 43.02 -7.98 -25.37
CA PRO A 67 41.87 -8.70 -24.82
C PRO A 67 41.17 -7.98 -23.65
N TRP A 68 41.87 -7.06 -22.98
CA TRP A 68 41.34 -6.20 -21.94
C TRP A 68 40.60 -4.94 -22.45
N ALA A 69 40.66 -4.61 -23.75
CA ALA A 69 39.84 -3.56 -24.36
C ALA A 69 38.33 -3.89 -24.29
N LEU A 70 37.98 -5.16 -24.03
CA LEU A 70 36.63 -5.62 -23.68
C LEU A 70 36.28 -5.40 -22.20
N MET A 71 37.27 -5.25 -21.30
CA MET A 71 37.03 -5.04 -19.86
C MET A 71 36.63 -3.59 -19.50
N GLY A 72 36.66 -2.67 -20.46
CA GLY A 72 36.35 -1.25 -20.27
C GLY A 72 35.14 -0.72 -21.05
N ARG A 73 34.44 -1.57 -21.81
CA ARG A 73 33.11 -1.19 -22.32
C ARG A 73 32.16 -1.21 -21.13
N MET A 74 32.07 -0.08 -20.45
CA MET A 74 30.96 0.26 -19.57
C MET A 74 29.70 -0.04 -20.39
N VAL A 75 29.07 -1.18 -20.11
CA VAL A 75 27.70 -1.42 -20.55
C VAL A 75 26.96 -0.23 -19.97
N PRO A 76 26.34 0.63 -20.81
CA PRO A 76 25.56 1.73 -20.29
C PRO A 76 24.61 1.12 -19.25
N ALA A 77 24.67 1.60 -18.02
CA ALA A 77 23.73 1.16 -16.98
C ALA A 77 22.28 1.41 -17.42
N ASP A 78 22.12 2.24 -18.45
CA ASP A 78 20.93 2.47 -19.25
C ASP A 78 20.53 1.22 -20.04
N SER A 79 19.87 0.33 -19.31
CA SER A 79 18.83 -0.56 -19.79
C SER A 79 19.27 -1.69 -20.70
N ILE A 80 19.57 -2.84 -20.10
CA ILE A 80 19.07 -4.09 -20.70
C ILE A 80 17.56 -3.90 -20.82
N ALA A 81 17.07 -3.68 -22.04
CA ALA A 81 15.65 -3.49 -22.34
C ALA A 81 14.91 -4.80 -22.12
N LEU A 82 14.70 -5.15 -20.84
CA LEU A 82 13.94 -6.31 -20.46
C LEU A 82 12.48 -6.07 -20.78
N THR A 83 11.87 -7.04 -21.43
CA THR A 83 10.41 -7.08 -21.61
C THR A 83 9.73 -7.10 -20.25
N THR A 84 8.47 -6.62 -20.20
CA THR A 84 7.67 -6.63 -18.98
C THR A 84 7.61 -8.03 -18.34
N ASP A 85 7.44 -9.07 -19.15
CA ASP A 85 7.38 -10.45 -18.68
C ASP A 85 8.70 -10.91 -18.06
N GLN A 86 9.84 -10.56 -18.68
CA GLN A 86 11.16 -10.85 -18.11
C GLN A 86 11.39 -10.13 -16.78
N LYS A 87 10.98 -8.87 -16.66
CA LYS A 87 11.06 -8.13 -15.38
C LYS A 87 10.22 -8.80 -14.31
N GLN A 88 9.02 -9.25 -14.65
CA GLN A 88 8.15 -9.96 -13.74
C GLN A 88 8.81 -11.26 -13.24
N VAL A 89 9.35 -12.09 -14.14
CA VAL A 89 10.08 -13.32 -13.77
C VAL A 89 11.27 -13.03 -12.86
N LEU A 90 12.02 -11.95 -13.11
CA LEU A 90 13.15 -11.58 -12.25
C LEU A 90 12.71 -11.13 -10.86
N ILE A 91 11.63 -10.35 -10.76
CA ILE A 91 11.11 -9.88 -9.47
C ILE A 91 10.54 -11.05 -8.68
N THR A 92 9.72 -11.91 -9.31
CA THR A 92 9.17 -13.10 -8.69
C THR A 92 10.26 -14.06 -8.22
N SER A 93 11.26 -14.35 -9.06
CA SER A 93 12.37 -15.25 -8.67
C SER A 93 13.27 -14.65 -7.59
N ALA A 94 13.41 -13.32 -7.52
CA ALA A 94 14.09 -12.65 -6.42
C ALA A 94 13.28 -12.73 -5.11
N ALA A 95 11.96 -12.53 -5.18
CA ALA A 95 11.07 -12.64 -4.03
C ALA A 95 10.99 -14.08 -3.49
N ALA A 96 10.88 -15.08 -4.35
CA ALA A 96 10.91 -16.49 -3.96
C ALA A 96 12.19 -16.83 -3.17
N ARG A 97 13.36 -16.41 -3.67
CA ARG A 97 14.65 -16.59 -2.97
C ARG A 97 14.69 -15.90 -1.60
N LEU A 98 14.11 -14.71 -1.47
CA LEU A 98 14.04 -13.99 -0.19
C LEU A 98 13.09 -14.65 0.82
N SER A 99 11.98 -15.23 0.35
CA SER A 99 11.04 -15.97 1.19
C SER A 99 11.54 -17.35 1.65
N GLY A 100 12.56 -17.89 0.97
CA GLY A 100 13.03 -19.27 1.18
C GLY A 100 12.10 -20.34 0.61
N LEU A 101 11.05 -19.96 -0.13
CA LEU A 101 10.13 -20.87 -0.80
C LEU A 101 10.63 -21.24 -2.19
N ASP A 102 10.14 -22.38 -2.69
CA ASP A 102 10.28 -22.73 -4.10
C ASP A 102 9.50 -21.76 -4.99
N THR A 103 9.94 -21.60 -6.24
CA THR A 103 9.36 -20.61 -7.17
C THR A 103 7.89 -20.92 -7.45
N ASP A 104 7.53 -22.20 -7.64
CA ASP A 104 6.14 -22.61 -7.91
C ASP A 104 5.23 -22.37 -6.69
N ALA A 105 5.76 -22.58 -5.48
CA ALA A 105 5.02 -22.34 -4.24
C ALA A 105 4.79 -20.84 -3.98
N PHE A 106 5.81 -20.01 -4.23
CA PHE A 106 5.69 -18.56 -4.14
C PHE A 106 4.71 -18.01 -5.19
N ASP A 107 4.74 -18.54 -6.42
CA ASP A 107 3.80 -18.15 -7.46
C ASP A 107 2.35 -18.48 -7.09
N ALA A 108 2.08 -19.61 -6.43
CA ALA A 108 0.75 -19.94 -5.92
C ALA A 108 0.27 -18.90 -4.89
N GLN A 109 1.11 -18.53 -3.91
CA GLN A 109 0.79 -17.49 -2.92
C GLN A 109 0.58 -16.12 -3.57
N LEU A 110 1.42 -15.77 -4.55
CA LEU A 110 1.27 -14.53 -5.30
C LEU A 110 -0.05 -14.51 -6.07
N GLN A 111 -0.47 -15.62 -6.68
CA GLN A 111 -1.78 -15.71 -7.34
C GLN A 111 -2.93 -15.51 -6.35
N GLU A 112 -2.87 -16.10 -5.14
CA GLU A 112 -3.86 -15.86 -4.09
C GLU A 112 -3.94 -14.38 -3.71
N LEU A 113 -2.79 -13.73 -3.51
CA LEU A 113 -2.73 -12.30 -3.23
C LEU A 113 -3.31 -11.45 -4.38
N LEU A 114 -3.05 -11.82 -5.64
CA LEU A 114 -3.59 -11.13 -6.82
C LEU A 114 -5.08 -11.39 -7.05
N LEU A 115 -5.65 -12.46 -6.48
CA LEU A 115 -7.10 -12.66 -6.44
C LEU A 115 -7.77 -11.69 -5.45
N LEU A 116 -7.11 -11.39 -4.32
CA LEU A 116 -7.58 -10.39 -3.37
C LEU A 116 -7.40 -8.95 -3.91
N LEU A 117 -6.29 -8.68 -4.59
CA LEU A 117 -5.88 -7.35 -5.04
C LEU A 117 -5.55 -7.34 -6.55
N PRO A 118 -6.56 -7.39 -7.43
CA PRO A 118 -6.33 -7.44 -8.88
C PRO A 118 -5.62 -6.19 -9.41
N ASP A 119 -5.88 -5.01 -8.84
CA ASP A 119 -5.26 -3.74 -9.23
C ASP A 119 -3.76 -3.67 -8.92
N MET A 120 -3.25 -4.59 -8.10
CA MET A 120 -1.82 -4.66 -7.78
C MET A 120 -1.00 -5.22 -8.94
N ARG A 121 -1.61 -5.92 -9.90
CA ARG A 121 -0.93 -6.52 -11.07
C ARG A 121 -0.09 -5.50 -11.82
N SER A 122 -0.62 -4.30 -12.07
CA SER A 122 0.10 -3.22 -12.75
C SER A 122 1.24 -2.61 -11.93
N ARG A 123 1.31 -2.90 -10.63
CA ARG A 123 2.27 -2.32 -9.68
C ARG A 123 3.37 -3.30 -9.27
N LEU A 124 3.23 -4.60 -9.54
CA LEU A 124 4.22 -5.63 -9.21
C LEU A 124 5.64 -5.25 -9.66
N LEU A 125 5.78 -4.69 -10.86
CA LEU A 125 7.08 -4.31 -11.42
C LEU A 125 7.76 -3.14 -10.69
N SER A 126 6.98 -2.33 -9.97
CA SER A 126 7.47 -1.18 -9.21
C SER A 126 7.70 -1.50 -7.73
N LEU A 127 7.26 -2.67 -7.27
CA LEU A 127 7.36 -3.05 -5.87
C LEU A 127 8.73 -3.66 -5.55
N LYS A 128 9.21 -3.36 -4.35
CA LYS A 128 10.40 -4.01 -3.80
C LYS A 128 10.06 -5.48 -3.50
N PRO A 129 10.93 -6.44 -3.87
CA PRO A 129 10.71 -7.86 -3.59
C PRO A 129 10.43 -8.16 -2.12
N SER A 130 11.07 -7.44 -1.18
CA SER A 130 10.83 -7.61 0.26
C SER A 130 9.38 -7.34 0.67
N ILE A 131 8.73 -6.34 0.08
CA ILE A 131 7.33 -6.01 0.35
C ILE A 131 6.42 -7.10 -0.22
N LEU A 132 6.73 -7.63 -1.41
CA LEU A 132 5.97 -8.73 -1.98
C LEU A 132 6.03 -9.98 -1.11
N VAL A 133 7.20 -10.31 -0.59
CA VAL A 133 7.37 -11.45 0.34
C VAL A 133 6.50 -11.28 1.57
N GLU A 134 6.58 -10.12 2.24
CA GLU A 134 5.79 -9.85 3.44
C GLU A 134 4.27 -9.94 3.18
N LEU A 135 3.80 -9.45 2.04
CA LEU A 135 2.38 -9.54 1.68
C LEU A 135 1.93 -10.96 1.30
N CYS A 136 2.81 -11.77 0.70
CA CYS A 136 2.50 -13.15 0.32
C CYS A 136 2.59 -14.11 1.51
N GLU A 137 3.46 -13.82 2.48
CA GLU A 137 3.69 -14.66 3.68
C GLU A 137 2.40 -14.87 4.49
N ASP A 138 1.57 -13.82 4.65
CA ASP A 138 0.27 -13.92 5.31
C ASP A 138 -0.85 -13.23 4.53
N THR A 139 -1.30 -13.92 3.48
CA THR A 139 -2.42 -13.47 2.63
C THR A 139 -3.74 -13.36 3.42
N ARG A 140 -3.89 -14.11 4.52
CA ARG A 140 -5.10 -14.04 5.37
C ARG A 140 -5.10 -12.77 6.22
N ALA A 141 -3.97 -12.39 6.80
CA ALA A 141 -3.84 -11.12 7.49
C ALA A 141 -4.06 -9.94 6.54
N VAL A 142 -3.58 -10.03 5.29
CA VAL A 142 -3.89 -9.03 4.25
C VAL A 142 -5.40 -8.91 4.05
N ALA A 143 -6.12 -10.01 3.86
CA ALA A 143 -7.58 -9.98 3.72
C ALA A 143 -8.28 -9.32 4.93
N TYR A 144 -7.85 -9.65 6.15
CA TYR A 144 -8.38 -9.04 7.37
C TYR A 144 -8.13 -7.52 7.42
N LYS A 145 -6.91 -7.07 7.09
CA LYS A 145 -6.55 -5.65 7.01
C LYS A 145 -7.40 -4.91 5.96
N LEU A 146 -7.72 -5.54 4.83
CA LEU A 146 -8.62 -4.96 3.82
C LEU A 146 -10.04 -4.75 4.34
N ILE A 147 -10.56 -5.70 5.13
CA ILE A 147 -11.86 -5.57 5.79
C ILE A 147 -11.83 -4.42 6.79
N GLN A 148 -10.79 -4.35 7.64
CA GLN A 148 -10.63 -3.26 8.61
C GLN A 148 -10.53 -1.90 7.92
N LEU A 149 -9.78 -1.78 6.82
CA LEU A 149 -9.75 -0.55 6.01
C LEU A 149 -11.13 -0.17 5.47
N ARG A 150 -11.92 -1.16 5.03
CA ARG A 150 -13.28 -0.91 4.54
C ARG A 150 -14.23 -0.44 5.65
N GLU A 151 -14.09 -0.96 6.86
CA GLU A 151 -14.86 -0.53 8.02
C GLU A 151 -14.47 0.87 8.50
N MET A 152 -13.18 1.21 8.46
CA MET A 152 -12.68 2.55 8.80
C MET A 152 -13.13 3.60 7.76
N PHE A 153 -13.12 3.24 6.48
CA PHE A 153 -13.40 4.13 5.35
C PHE A 153 -14.48 3.56 4.43
N PRO A 154 -15.77 3.56 4.83
CA PRO A 154 -16.84 2.95 4.06
C PRO A 154 -17.07 3.62 2.69
N ASP A 155 -16.79 4.91 2.57
CA ASP A 155 -16.92 5.68 1.33
C ASP A 155 -15.67 5.63 0.45
N ALA A 156 -14.57 5.06 0.94
CA ALA A 156 -13.31 5.01 0.19
C ALA A 156 -13.23 3.79 -0.72
N ASN A 157 -12.53 3.96 -1.84
CA ASN A 157 -12.14 2.83 -2.69
C ASN A 157 -10.83 2.23 -2.17
N VAL A 158 -10.95 1.19 -1.33
CA VAL A 158 -9.82 0.50 -0.70
C VAL A 158 -8.86 -0.07 -1.74
N SER A 159 -9.36 -0.60 -2.87
CA SER A 159 -8.50 -1.15 -3.92
C SER A 159 -7.58 -0.09 -4.51
N ILE A 160 -8.07 1.13 -4.75
CA ILE A 160 -7.26 2.26 -5.23
C ILE A 160 -6.23 2.69 -4.18
N ILE A 161 -6.63 2.76 -2.91
CA ILE A 161 -5.73 3.12 -1.79
C ILE A 161 -4.53 2.16 -1.77
N ILE A 162 -4.81 0.85 -1.81
CA ILE A 162 -3.78 -0.19 -1.76
C ILE A 162 -2.94 -0.22 -3.04
N ALA A 163 -3.56 -0.08 -4.23
CA ALA A 163 -2.80 -0.02 -5.48
C ALA A 163 -1.80 1.14 -5.51
N LYS A 164 -2.16 2.29 -4.93
CA LYS A 164 -1.26 3.44 -4.77
C LYS A 164 -0.14 3.14 -3.77
N ARG A 165 -0.47 2.59 -2.59
CA ARG A 165 0.50 2.32 -1.52
C ARG A 165 0.31 0.93 -0.88
N PRO A 166 0.89 -0.14 -1.46
CA PRO A 166 0.77 -1.50 -0.91
C PRO A 166 1.46 -1.68 0.45
N THR A 167 2.42 -0.82 0.78
CA THR A 167 3.15 -0.86 2.06
C THR A 167 2.24 -0.62 3.26
N LEU A 168 1.06 -0.01 3.07
CA LEU A 168 0.06 0.18 4.13
C LEU A 168 -0.33 -1.14 4.82
N LEU A 169 -0.28 -2.25 4.08
CA LEU A 169 -0.66 -3.57 4.57
C LEU A 169 0.50 -4.31 5.27
N THR A 170 1.69 -3.72 5.33
CA THR A 170 2.86 -4.29 6.04
C THR A 170 2.65 -4.21 7.55
N ALA A 171 3.34 -5.06 8.32
CA ALA A 171 3.32 -5.02 9.77
C ALA A 171 3.93 -3.71 10.32
N ALA A 172 4.89 -3.12 9.59
CA ALA A 172 5.56 -1.89 9.98
C ALA A 172 4.63 -0.66 9.92
N GLU A 173 3.84 -0.51 8.85
CA GLU A 173 2.98 0.67 8.66
C GLU A 173 1.58 0.51 9.27
N TRP A 174 1.08 -0.72 9.40
CA TRP A 174 -0.31 -0.97 9.82
C TRP A 174 -0.72 -0.33 11.15
N PRO A 175 0.10 -0.36 12.24
CA PRO A 175 -0.26 0.29 13.50
C PRO A 175 -0.48 1.81 13.37
N GLY A 176 0.17 2.46 12.38
CA GLY A 176 -0.01 3.89 12.11
C GLY A 176 -1.37 4.23 11.50
N VAL A 177 -1.95 3.30 10.72
CA VAL A 177 -3.20 3.52 9.97
C VAL A 177 -4.38 3.81 10.90
N GLU A 178 -4.53 3.04 11.99
CA GLU A 178 -5.61 3.23 12.96
C GLU A 178 -5.49 4.57 13.71
N GLY A 179 -4.25 4.96 14.05
CA GLY A 179 -3.96 6.24 14.69
C GLY A 179 -4.26 7.42 13.76
N ALA A 180 -3.81 7.34 12.51
CA ALA A 180 -4.07 8.34 11.49
C ALA A 180 -5.57 8.49 11.21
N HIS A 181 -6.30 7.38 11.09
CA HIS A 181 -7.75 7.40 10.90
C HIS A 181 -8.48 8.14 12.03
N ARG A 182 -8.13 7.88 13.29
CA ARG A 182 -8.73 8.55 14.46
C ARG A 182 -8.52 10.06 14.40
N LYS A 183 -7.28 10.49 14.15
CA LYS A 183 -6.91 11.91 14.04
C LYS A 183 -7.63 12.60 12.90
N LEU A 184 -7.64 11.98 11.71
CA LEU A 184 -8.34 12.53 10.55
C LEU A 184 -9.85 12.66 10.80
N ARG A 185 -10.46 11.72 11.53
CA ARG A 185 -11.88 11.82 11.91
C ARG A 185 -12.16 12.96 12.88
N GLU A 186 -11.25 13.23 13.82
CA GLU A 186 -11.35 14.38 14.73
C GLU A 186 -11.20 15.71 14.00
N MET A 187 -10.30 15.79 13.01
CA MET A 187 -10.07 17.00 12.22
C MET A 187 -11.18 17.29 11.21
N PHE A 188 -11.83 16.25 10.66
CA PHE A 188 -12.84 16.38 9.60
C PHE A 188 -14.16 15.71 10.01
N PRO A 189 -14.89 16.27 11.00
CA PRO A 189 -16.14 15.69 11.48
C PRO A 189 -17.29 15.74 10.45
N GLU A 190 -17.21 16.62 9.46
CA GLU A 190 -18.24 16.82 8.44
C GLU A 190 -18.22 15.73 7.33
N GLY A 191 -17.28 14.78 7.39
CA GLY A 191 -17.17 13.69 6.42
C GLY A 191 -16.17 13.97 5.29
N GLY A 192 -16.36 13.33 4.13
CA GLY A 192 -15.46 13.46 2.97
C GLY A 192 -14.10 12.75 3.10
N LEU A 193 -13.82 12.18 4.28
CA LEU A 193 -12.56 11.51 4.60
C LEU A 193 -12.23 10.38 3.61
N GLY A 194 -13.23 9.59 3.21
CA GLY A 194 -13.01 8.46 2.29
C GLY A 194 -12.47 8.89 0.92
N GLN A 195 -12.98 9.99 0.36
CA GLN A 195 -12.48 10.53 -0.91
C GLN A 195 -11.05 11.08 -0.75
N MET A 196 -10.80 11.81 0.34
CA MET A 196 -9.49 12.37 0.63
C MET A 196 -8.41 11.29 0.75
N VAL A 197 -8.66 10.22 1.51
CA VAL A 197 -7.73 9.09 1.68
C VAL A 197 -7.56 8.30 0.37
N THR A 198 -8.63 8.18 -0.43
CA THR A 198 -8.54 7.56 -1.77
C THR A 198 -7.62 8.35 -2.70
N GLN A 199 -7.65 9.69 -2.63
CA GLN A 199 -6.77 10.55 -3.41
C GLN A 199 -5.34 10.52 -2.87
N GLN A 200 -5.17 10.63 -1.55
CA GLN A 200 -3.89 10.74 -0.89
C GLN A 200 -3.71 9.70 0.23
N PRO A 201 -3.33 8.45 -0.10
CA PRO A 201 -3.06 7.40 0.89
C PRO A 201 -1.91 7.70 1.85
N LEU A 202 -1.01 8.65 1.52
CA LEU A 202 0.11 9.03 2.39
C LEU A 202 -0.37 9.57 3.76
N LEU A 203 -1.59 10.11 3.82
CA LEU A 203 -2.21 10.59 5.06
C LEU A 203 -2.39 9.51 6.13
N LEU A 204 -2.28 8.22 5.76
CA LEU A 204 -2.44 7.09 6.69
C LEU A 204 -1.13 6.64 7.35
N VAL A 205 0.03 7.11 6.89
CA VAL A 205 1.35 6.65 7.39
C VAL A 205 2.16 7.78 7.98
N GLU A 206 2.07 8.96 7.39
CA GLU A 206 2.82 10.11 7.88
C GLU A 206 2.25 10.60 9.21
N GLU A 207 3.10 11.18 10.04
CA GLU A 207 2.67 11.88 11.25
C GLU A 207 1.77 13.04 10.82
N VAL A 208 0.46 12.77 10.79
CA VAL A 208 -0.57 13.73 10.39
C VAL A 208 -0.38 15.06 11.10
N ASP A 209 0.11 15.04 12.34
CA ASP A 209 0.41 16.24 13.13
C ASP A 209 1.49 17.11 12.47
N GLN A 210 2.60 16.52 12.01
CA GLN A 210 3.67 17.25 11.31
C GLN A 210 3.15 17.82 9.99
N LEU A 211 2.43 17.00 9.22
CA LEU A 211 1.82 17.44 7.97
C LEU A 211 0.85 18.61 8.19
N VAL A 212 0.02 18.54 9.24
CA VAL A 212 -0.95 19.58 9.58
C VAL A 212 -0.28 20.82 10.13
N GLU A 213 0.81 20.67 10.89
CA GLU A 213 1.62 21.80 11.36
C GLU A 213 2.32 22.50 10.19
N GLU A 214 2.90 21.74 9.26
CA GLU A 214 3.51 22.27 8.04
C GLU A 214 2.48 22.92 7.11
N LEU A 215 1.33 22.27 6.91
CA LEU A 215 0.20 22.84 6.19
C LEU A 215 -0.27 24.10 6.90
N GLY A 216 -0.45 24.08 8.22
CA GLY A 216 -0.85 25.23 9.03
C GLY A 216 0.14 26.39 8.95
N ARG A 217 1.44 26.10 8.89
CA ARG A 217 2.51 27.09 8.68
C ARG A 217 2.48 27.66 7.26
N CYS A 218 2.23 26.84 6.25
CA CYS A 218 2.06 27.30 4.86
C CYS A 218 0.78 28.14 4.71
N VAL A 219 -0.32 27.64 5.28
CA VAL A 219 -1.67 28.19 5.25
C VAL A 219 -1.78 29.49 6.03
N SER A 220 -1.09 29.64 7.16
CA SER A 220 -1.10 30.90 7.91
C SER A 220 -0.40 32.04 7.15
N GLY A 221 0.54 31.71 6.25
CA GLY A 221 1.08 32.65 5.26
C GLY A 221 0.12 32.91 4.10
N TRP A 222 -0.64 31.90 3.69
CA TRP A 222 -1.74 32.03 2.74
C TRP A 222 -2.97 32.55 3.46
N ARG A 223 -2.99 33.85 3.75
CA ARG A 223 -4.16 34.57 4.26
C ARG A 223 -5.40 34.13 3.46
N TRP A 224 -6.13 33.13 3.96
CA TRP A 224 -7.27 32.59 3.27
C TRP A 224 -8.23 33.75 3.20
N GLY A 225 -8.38 34.31 2.01
CA GLY A 225 -9.48 35.18 1.66
C GLY A 225 -10.77 34.36 1.64
N VAL A 226 -11.02 33.53 2.67
CA VAL A 226 -12.39 33.26 3.09
C VAL A 226 -12.89 34.64 3.41
N GLY A 227 -13.68 35.19 2.48
CA GLY A 227 -14.25 36.50 2.62
C GLY A 227 -14.77 36.60 4.03
N ARG A 228 -14.20 37.53 4.82
CA ARG A 228 -14.93 38.05 5.98
C ARG A 228 -16.34 38.27 5.44
N PRO A 229 -17.38 37.62 5.99
CA PRO A 229 -18.73 38.00 5.64
C PRO A 229 -18.74 39.50 5.78
N SER A 230 -18.94 40.18 4.64
CA SER A 230 -18.97 41.62 4.57
C SER A 230 -19.85 42.01 5.73
N ARG A 231 -19.29 42.77 6.67
CA ARG A 231 -20.06 43.37 7.75
C ARG A 231 -21.05 44.26 7.02
N SER A 232 -22.19 43.69 6.65
CA SER A 232 -23.37 44.41 6.22
C SER A 232 -23.61 45.36 7.37
N ARG A 233 -23.22 46.62 7.14
CA ARG A 233 -23.57 47.74 7.99
C ARG A 233 -25.04 47.55 8.32
N GLY A 234 -25.31 47.39 9.61
CA GLY A 234 -26.67 47.28 10.09
C GLY A 234 -27.48 48.44 9.54
N VAL A 235 -28.45 48.14 8.71
CA VAL A 235 -29.65 48.95 8.63
C VAL A 235 -30.48 48.52 9.82
N LEU A 236 -30.38 49.31 10.89
CA LEU A 236 -31.31 49.25 12.02
C LEU A 236 -32.69 49.61 11.48
N ILE A 237 -33.49 48.60 11.14
CA ILE A 237 -34.94 48.81 11.05
C ILE A 237 -35.46 48.72 12.48
N VAL A 238 -35.63 49.90 13.08
CA VAL A 238 -36.41 50.10 14.31
C VAL A 238 -37.87 49.85 13.95
N GLY A 239 -38.28 48.58 14.07
CA GLY A 239 -39.66 48.13 13.91
C GLY A 239 -40.41 48.32 15.23
N SER A 240 -41.25 49.35 15.24
CA SER A 240 -42.08 49.84 16.34
C SER A 240 -42.93 48.77 17.05
N LEU A 241 -43.07 48.92 18.37
CA LEU A 241 -44.00 48.20 19.23
C LEU A 241 -45.44 48.33 18.71
N GLY A 242 -46.03 47.19 18.30
CA GLY A 242 -47.45 47.06 18.05
C GLY A 242 -48.13 46.25 19.15
N SER A 243 -48.50 46.93 20.23
CA SER A 243 -49.43 46.47 21.26
C SER A 243 -50.77 46.03 20.62
N LYS A 244 -51.33 44.89 21.00
CA LYS A 244 -52.79 44.65 21.01
C LYS A 244 -53.17 43.37 21.77
N SER A 245 -53.89 43.63 22.84
CA SER A 245 -54.72 42.76 23.67
C SER A 245 -55.91 42.16 22.91
N HIS A 246 -56.18 40.87 23.12
CA HIS A 246 -57.52 40.24 23.01
C HIS A 246 -57.43 38.83 23.63
N THR A 247 -57.97 38.58 24.83
CA THR A 247 -59.38 38.26 25.14
C THR A 247 -59.90 37.02 24.39
N GLN A 248 -59.81 35.84 25.01
CA GLN A 248 -60.97 35.10 25.52
C GLN A 248 -60.54 33.99 26.48
#